data_AF-A0A1W9ISZ3-F1
#
_entry.id   AF-A0A1W9ISZ3-F1
#
_cell.length_a   1.000
_cell.length_b   1.000
_cell.length_c   1.000
_cell.angle_alpha   90.00
_cell.angle_beta   90.00
_cell.angle_gamma   90.00
#
_symmetry.space_group_name_H-M   'P 1'
#
loop_
_entity.id
_entity.type
_entity.pdbx_description
1 polymer ?
#
loop_
_entity_poly.entity_id
_entity_poly.type
_entity_poly.pdbx_seq_one_letter_code
_entity_poly.pdbx_strand_id
1 'polypeptide(L)'
;MDTLYNQTLRQLDKSFRRLEVLVPPPQKVPHGDSFVFRYKEQTIHQALIQKLARMVSGLHAARLLCANGMLQEQGTIHRMLDEFHEDIWFLAFAIINDDRTQHHQVYLDAFYQEEFDPVTGKSSLDRPMLPRRRIRNYLANLPQQPQDPSSAVSLSHTIHSANSGFVHGASPHIMDMYGGNPPQYHIHGMAGTPRHEDHRYDL
;
A
#
# COMPACT_ATOMS: atom_id res chain seq x y z
N MET A 1 -15.70 -13.02 13.30
CA MET A 1 -14.68 -12.06 12.84
C MET A 1 -15.14 -11.29 11.62
N ASP A 2 -15.65 -11.96 10.58
CA ASP A 2 -16.09 -11.32 9.33
C ASP A 2 -17.03 -10.12 9.49
N THR A 3 -17.99 -10.19 10.42
CA THR A 3 -18.92 -9.07 10.67
C THR A 3 -18.20 -7.80 11.11
N LEU A 4 -17.17 -7.90 11.96
CA LEU A 4 -16.41 -6.75 12.43
C LEU A 4 -15.56 -6.18 11.29
N TYR A 5 -14.87 -7.02 10.52
CA TYR A 5 -14.12 -6.56 9.33
C TYR A 5 -15.02 -5.83 8.34
N ASN A 6 -16.19 -6.38 8.02
CA ASN A 6 -17.19 -5.74 7.18
C ASN A 6 -17.62 -4.37 7.73
N GLN A 7 -17.86 -4.27 9.04
CA GLN A 7 -18.25 -3.02 9.68
C GLN A 7 -17.14 -1.99 9.59
N THR A 8 -15.90 -2.37 9.90
CA THR A 8 -14.71 -1.51 9.81
C THR A 8 -14.50 -1.01 8.39
N LEU A 9 -14.51 -1.90 7.39
CA LEU A 9 -14.35 -1.52 5.97
C LEU A 9 -15.43 -0.52 5.54
N ARG A 10 -16.70 -0.73 5.94
CA ARG A 10 -17.78 0.24 5.66
C ARG A 10 -17.54 1.60 6.31
N GLN A 11 -16.93 1.65 7.50
CA GLN A 11 -16.60 2.93 8.13
C GLN A 11 -15.41 3.59 7.42
N LEU A 12 -14.41 2.82 7.00
CA LEU A 12 -13.31 3.33 6.20
C LEU A 12 -13.80 3.91 4.87
N ASP A 13 -14.73 3.24 4.19
CA ASP A 13 -15.35 3.74 2.96
C ASP A 13 -16.04 5.09 3.19
N LYS A 14 -16.83 5.22 4.26
CA LYS A 14 -17.52 6.47 4.62
C LYS A 14 -16.54 7.59 4.96
N SER A 15 -15.51 7.29 5.74
CA SER A 15 -14.46 8.26 6.11
C SER A 15 -13.68 8.71 4.89
N PHE A 16 -13.31 7.79 3.99
CA PHE A 16 -12.65 8.10 2.74
C PHE A 16 -13.47 9.10 1.91
N ARG A 17 -14.78 8.86 1.71
CA ARG A 17 -15.64 9.78 0.95
C ARG A 17 -15.72 11.18 1.57
N ARG A 18 -15.69 11.27 2.90
CA ARG A 18 -15.66 12.57 3.59
C ARG A 18 -14.36 13.33 3.37
N LEU A 19 -13.22 12.63 3.26
CA LEU A 19 -11.93 13.25 2.98
C LEU A 19 -11.78 13.60 1.50
N GLU A 20 -12.26 12.74 0.61
CA GLU A 20 -12.18 12.91 -0.84
C GLU A 20 -12.81 14.22 -1.31
N VAL A 21 -13.95 14.62 -0.73
CA VAL A 21 -14.63 15.88 -1.08
C VAL A 21 -13.90 17.15 -0.62
N LEU A 22 -12.86 17.02 0.21
CA LEU A 22 -12.10 18.17 0.72
C LEU A 22 -10.96 18.59 -0.22
N VAL A 23 -10.70 17.84 -1.29
CA VAL A 23 -9.70 18.20 -2.30
C VAL A 23 -10.36 18.50 -3.65
N PRO A 24 -9.79 19.39 -4.49
CA PRO A 24 -10.28 19.59 -5.85
C PRO A 24 -10.29 18.26 -6.60
N PRO A 25 -11.39 17.89 -7.30
CA PRO A 25 -11.52 16.61 -7.98
C PRO A 25 -10.56 16.51 -9.18
N PRO A 26 -10.20 15.28 -9.61
CA PRO A 26 -9.38 15.12 -10.81
C PRO A 26 -10.14 15.57 -12.06
N GLN A 27 -9.41 16.09 -13.03
CA GLN A 27 -9.93 16.59 -14.29
C GLN A 27 -9.70 15.55 -15.40
N LYS A 28 -10.58 15.55 -16.40
CA LYS A 28 -10.35 14.76 -17.62
C LYS A 28 -9.25 15.44 -18.44
N VAL A 29 -8.20 14.68 -18.75
CA VAL A 29 -7.08 15.10 -19.59
C VAL A 29 -7.05 14.23 -20.84
N PRO A 30 -6.95 14.81 -22.04
CA PRO A 30 -6.82 14.03 -23.28
C PRO A 30 -5.65 13.06 -23.23
N HIS A 31 -5.85 11.84 -23.73
CA HIS A 31 -4.83 10.80 -23.80
C HIS A 31 -5.10 9.86 -24.97
N GLY A 32 -4.31 9.99 -26.05
CA GLY A 32 -4.61 9.33 -27.33
C GLY A 32 -6.01 9.71 -27.83
N ASP A 33 -6.79 8.69 -28.22
CA ASP A 33 -8.18 8.84 -28.67
C ASP A 33 -9.20 8.85 -27.51
N SER A 34 -8.75 8.96 -26.26
CA SER A 34 -9.59 8.92 -25.06
C SER A 34 -9.17 9.99 -24.06
N PHE A 35 -9.51 9.80 -22.78
CA PHE A 35 -9.10 10.65 -21.68
C PHE A 35 -8.69 9.82 -20.46
N VAL A 36 -7.89 10.43 -19.61
CA VAL A 36 -7.55 9.93 -18.28
C VAL A 36 -7.87 10.98 -17.22
N PHE A 37 -8.12 10.54 -15.99
CA PHE A 37 -8.30 11.46 -14.86
C PHE A 37 -6.95 11.83 -14.24
N ARG A 38 -6.72 13.13 -14.03
CA ARG A 38 -5.50 13.64 -13.38
C ARG A 38 -5.83 14.78 -12.41
N TYR A 39 -5.13 14.84 -11.29
CA TYR A 39 -5.15 16.02 -10.44
C TYR A 39 -4.25 17.09 -11.06
N LYS A 40 -4.82 18.28 -11.30
CA LYS A 40 -4.08 19.40 -11.90
C LYS A 40 -3.16 20.07 -10.87
N GLU A 41 -3.62 20.13 -9.62
CA GLU A 41 -2.95 20.85 -8.54
C GLU A 41 -1.84 20.03 -7.89
N GLN A 42 -1.87 18.70 -8.06
CA GLN A 42 -0.84 17.75 -7.58
C GLN A 42 -0.42 17.99 -6.12
N THR A 43 -1.40 18.28 -5.26
CA THR A 43 -1.14 18.65 -3.86
C THR A 43 -0.81 17.42 -3.00
N ILE A 44 -0.24 17.69 -1.83
CA ILE A 44 -0.02 16.65 -0.79
C ILE A 44 -1.34 16.02 -0.32
N HIS A 45 -2.41 16.82 -0.19
CA HIS A 45 -3.73 16.32 0.19
C HIS A 45 -4.31 15.39 -0.88
N GLN A 46 -4.17 15.73 -2.18
CA GLN A 46 -4.58 14.85 -3.27
C GLN A 46 -3.77 13.54 -3.31
N ALA A 47 -2.48 13.58 -2.95
CA ALA A 47 -1.66 12.37 -2.84
C ALA A 47 -2.13 11.47 -1.69
N LEU A 48 -2.46 12.07 -0.53
CA LEU A 48 -3.06 11.37 0.60
C LEU A 48 -4.37 10.68 0.22
N ILE A 49 -5.28 11.37 -0.49
CA ILE A 49 -6.52 10.76 -0.98
C ILE A 49 -6.23 9.56 -1.88
N GLN A 50 -5.30 9.68 -2.83
CA GLN A 50 -4.96 8.54 -3.72
C GLN A 50 -4.37 7.34 -2.95
N LYS A 51 -3.50 7.59 -1.97
CA LYS A 51 -2.93 6.53 -1.13
C LYS A 51 -3.98 5.88 -0.23
N LEU A 52 -4.87 6.67 0.36
CA LEU A 52 -6.00 6.17 1.14
C LEU A 52 -6.96 5.33 0.29
N ALA A 53 -7.23 5.73 -0.96
CA ALA A 53 -8.03 4.94 -1.88
C ALA A 53 -7.40 3.56 -2.13
N ARG A 54 -6.07 3.51 -2.32
CA ARG A 54 -5.33 2.24 -2.49
C ARG A 54 -5.26 1.41 -1.22
N MET A 55 -5.12 2.04 -0.05
CA MET A 55 -5.17 1.39 1.26
C MET A 55 -6.52 0.69 1.47
N VAL A 56 -7.63 1.44 1.35
CA VAL A 56 -8.98 0.90 1.55
C VAL A 56 -9.29 -0.20 0.54
N SER A 57 -8.99 0.03 -0.75
CA SER A 57 -9.17 -0.98 -1.80
C SER A 57 -8.36 -2.25 -1.53
N GLY A 58 -7.11 -2.12 -1.06
CA GLY A 58 -6.27 -3.27 -0.75
C GLY A 58 -6.77 -4.05 0.47
N LEU A 59 -7.31 -3.38 1.50
CA LEU A 59 -7.92 -4.07 2.65
C LEU A 59 -9.16 -4.89 2.24
N HIS A 60 -10.00 -4.35 1.35
CA HIS A 60 -11.10 -5.13 0.76
C HIS A 60 -10.58 -6.35 -0.01
N ALA A 61 -9.52 -6.18 -0.81
CA ALA A 61 -8.92 -7.28 -1.57
C ALA A 61 -8.29 -8.35 -0.66
N ALA A 62 -7.50 -7.95 0.34
CA ALA A 62 -6.88 -8.86 1.31
C ALA A 62 -7.93 -9.73 1.99
N ARG A 63 -9.05 -9.13 2.39
CA ARG A 63 -10.17 -9.88 2.99
C ARG A 63 -10.78 -10.90 2.02
N LEU A 64 -11.03 -10.51 0.77
CA LEU A 64 -11.59 -11.43 -0.23
C LEU A 64 -10.65 -12.59 -0.53
N LEU A 65 -9.34 -12.31 -0.63
CA LEU A 65 -8.30 -13.31 -0.86
C LEU A 65 -8.21 -14.29 0.31
N CYS A 66 -8.14 -13.76 1.54
CA CYS A 66 -8.15 -14.56 2.75
C CYS A 66 -9.41 -15.45 2.84
N ALA A 67 -10.61 -14.91 2.54
CA ALA A 67 -11.84 -15.70 2.57
C ALA A 67 -11.84 -16.89 1.59
N ASN A 68 -11.06 -16.81 0.52
CA ASN A 68 -10.90 -17.87 -0.49
C ASN A 68 -9.60 -18.68 -0.33
N GLY A 69 -8.82 -18.46 0.74
CA GLY A 69 -7.56 -19.15 0.98
C GLY A 69 -6.42 -18.76 0.02
N MET A 70 -6.50 -17.60 -0.63
CA MET A 70 -5.46 -17.10 -1.56
C MET A 70 -4.36 -16.38 -0.77
N LEU A 71 -3.57 -17.15 -0.01
CA LEU A 71 -2.66 -16.62 1.03
C LEU A 71 -1.42 -15.93 0.46
N GLN A 72 -0.89 -16.41 -0.67
CA GLN A 72 0.27 -15.80 -1.32
C GLN A 72 -0.07 -14.39 -1.81
N GLU A 73 -1.20 -14.27 -2.50
CA GLU A 73 -1.71 -13.00 -3.01
C GLU A 73 -2.06 -12.05 -1.86
N GLN A 74 -2.64 -12.57 -0.75
CA GLN A 74 -2.86 -11.78 0.46
C GLN A 74 -1.54 -11.20 0.99
N GLY A 75 -0.48 -12.00 1.08
CA GLY A 75 0.85 -11.54 1.52
C GLY A 75 1.43 -10.45 0.62
N THR A 76 1.24 -10.56 -0.70
CA THR A 76 1.59 -9.48 -1.65
C THR A 76 0.81 -8.19 -1.36
N ILE A 77 -0.49 -8.29 -1.07
CA ILE A 77 -1.31 -7.12 -0.72
C ILE A 77 -0.83 -6.50 0.60
N HIS A 78 -0.51 -7.30 1.63
CA HIS A 78 0.03 -6.79 2.89
C HIS A 78 1.31 -5.98 2.68
N ARG A 79 2.20 -6.46 1.81
CA ARG A 79 3.43 -5.75 1.44
C ARG A 79 3.15 -4.39 0.79
N MET A 80 2.09 -4.29 -0.03
CA MET A 80 1.67 -3.02 -0.62
C MET A 80 1.05 -2.08 0.41
N LEU A 81 0.19 -2.61 1.29
CA LEU A 81 -0.47 -1.85 2.35
C LEU A 81 0.54 -1.25 3.32
N ASP A 82 1.59 -1.98 3.70
CA ASP A 82 2.69 -1.48 4.54
C ASP A 82 3.36 -0.23 3.94
N GLU A 83 3.70 -0.26 2.64
CA GLU A 83 4.28 0.91 1.97
C GLU A 83 3.31 2.08 1.86
N PHE A 84 2.03 1.82 1.58
CA PHE A 84 1.02 2.87 1.56
C PHE A 84 0.82 3.49 2.94
N HIS A 85 0.88 2.69 4.01
CA HIS A 85 0.80 3.17 5.38
C HIS A 85 1.95 4.12 5.70
N GLU A 86 3.19 3.70 5.45
CA GLU A 86 4.37 4.55 5.65
C GLU A 86 4.29 5.84 4.81
N ASP A 87 3.81 5.78 3.57
CA ASP A 87 3.61 6.96 2.72
C ASP A 87 2.54 7.92 3.25
N ILE A 88 1.40 7.38 3.70
CA ILE A 88 0.33 8.18 4.29
C ILE A 88 0.85 8.91 5.52
N TRP A 89 1.59 8.22 6.39
CA TRP A 89 2.16 8.83 7.59
C TRP A 89 3.19 9.89 7.23
N PHE A 90 4.07 9.61 6.26
CA PHE A 90 5.07 10.54 5.79
C PHE A 90 4.44 11.86 5.34
N LEU A 91 3.39 11.79 4.53
CA LEU A 91 2.70 12.99 4.03
C LEU A 91 1.79 13.65 5.09
N ALA A 92 1.13 12.87 5.94
CA ALA A 92 0.19 13.41 6.92
C ALA A 92 0.91 14.15 8.05
N PHE A 93 2.00 13.59 8.58
CA PHE A 93 2.77 14.26 9.63
C PHE A 93 3.44 15.55 9.14
N ALA A 94 3.85 15.59 7.87
CA ALA A 94 4.33 16.80 7.20
C ALA A 94 3.35 17.99 7.32
N ILE A 95 2.05 17.68 7.27
CA ILE A 95 0.97 18.67 7.36
C ILE A 95 0.65 18.97 8.82
N ILE A 96 0.51 17.93 9.66
CA ILE A 96 0.11 18.06 11.07
C ILE A 96 1.14 18.87 11.87
N ASN A 97 2.42 18.64 11.60
CA ASN A 97 3.51 19.29 12.32
C ASN A 97 4.02 20.56 11.62
N ASP A 98 3.43 20.93 10.46
CA ASP A 98 3.88 22.05 9.62
C ASP A 98 5.39 21.97 9.26
N ASP A 99 5.89 20.76 8.97
CA ASP A 99 7.32 20.45 8.78
C ASP A 99 7.63 19.87 7.39
N ARG A 100 6.94 20.39 6.37
CA ARG A 100 7.17 19.96 4.97
C ARG A 100 8.61 20.26 4.52
N THR A 101 9.39 19.19 4.34
CA THR A 101 10.77 19.22 3.81
C THR A 101 10.88 18.97 2.29
N GLN A 102 12.08 19.17 1.73
CA GLN A 102 12.41 18.82 0.34
C GLN A 102 12.15 17.34 0.00
N HIS A 103 12.27 16.43 0.97
CA HIS A 103 11.97 15.01 0.74
C HIS A 103 10.51 14.79 0.37
N HIS A 104 9.58 15.56 0.94
CA HIS A 104 8.17 15.50 0.54
C HIS A 104 7.96 16.00 -0.88
N GLN A 105 8.72 17.03 -1.31
CA GLN A 105 8.63 17.50 -2.69
C GLN A 105 9.14 16.44 -3.67
N VAL A 106 10.33 15.86 -3.42
CA VAL A 106 10.87 14.76 -4.24
C VAL A 106 9.91 13.58 -4.30
N TYR A 107 9.28 13.24 -3.17
CA TYR A 107 8.25 12.20 -3.15
C TYR A 107 7.07 12.56 -4.05
N LEU A 108 6.52 13.78 -3.94
CA LEU A 108 5.35 14.21 -4.71
C LEU A 108 5.66 14.30 -6.20
N ASP A 109 6.81 14.86 -6.57
CA ASP A 109 7.28 14.94 -7.96
C ASP A 109 7.35 13.53 -8.56
N ALA A 110 8.00 12.60 -7.85
CA ALA A 110 8.03 11.21 -8.27
C ALA A 110 6.63 10.61 -8.31
N PHE A 111 5.78 10.80 -7.30
CA PHE A 111 4.44 10.22 -7.21
C PHE A 111 3.51 10.65 -8.35
N TYR A 112 3.61 11.90 -8.81
CA TYR A 112 2.81 12.42 -9.92
C TYR A 112 3.45 12.28 -11.30
N GLN A 113 4.72 11.85 -11.39
CA GLN A 113 5.38 11.56 -12.65
C GLN A 113 4.66 10.43 -13.40
N GLU A 114 4.36 10.66 -14.68
CA GLU A 114 3.82 9.65 -15.58
C GLU A 114 4.91 8.65 -15.98
N GLU A 115 4.52 7.39 -16.13
CA GLU A 115 5.43 6.30 -16.52
C GLU A 115 5.81 6.40 -18.00
N PHE A 116 4.88 6.85 -18.84
CA PHE A 116 5.03 6.92 -20.30
C PHE A 116 4.82 8.34 -20.79
N ASP A 117 5.66 8.74 -21.74
CA ASP A 117 5.43 9.96 -22.50
C ASP A 117 4.12 9.83 -23.30
N PRO A 118 3.18 10.78 -23.17
CA PRO A 118 1.84 10.66 -23.76
C PRO A 118 1.82 10.77 -25.29
N VAL A 119 2.91 11.24 -25.92
CA VAL A 119 3.01 11.41 -27.38
C VAL A 119 3.75 10.24 -28.01
N THR A 120 4.84 9.80 -27.40
CA THR A 120 5.75 8.80 -27.95
C THR A 120 5.53 7.40 -27.38
N GLY A 121 4.80 7.28 -26.26
CA GLY A 121 4.60 6.03 -25.53
C GLY A 121 5.87 5.46 -24.91
N LYS A 122 6.99 6.20 -24.95
CA LYS A 122 8.26 5.75 -24.38
C LYS A 122 8.21 5.84 -22.87
N SER A 123 8.65 4.78 -22.19
CA SER A 123 8.78 4.80 -20.74
C SER A 123 9.90 5.76 -20.32
N SER A 124 9.62 6.55 -19.29
CA SER A 124 10.63 7.27 -18.53
C SER A 124 11.32 6.27 -17.61
N LEU A 125 12.43 5.67 -18.07
CA LEU A 125 13.18 4.66 -17.30
C LEU A 125 13.66 5.16 -15.93
N ASP A 126 13.81 6.48 -15.75
CA ASP A 126 14.22 7.09 -14.48
C ASP A 126 13.04 7.81 -13.81
N ARG A 127 12.35 7.09 -12.92
CA ARG A 127 11.50 7.68 -11.90
C ARG A 127 12.30 7.72 -10.59
N PRO A 128 12.94 8.84 -10.22
CA PRO A 128 13.78 8.91 -9.04
C PRO A 128 12.92 8.84 -7.77
N MET A 129 12.54 7.63 -7.36
CA MET A 129 11.73 7.41 -6.17
C MET A 129 12.53 7.78 -4.92
N LEU A 130 11.85 8.43 -3.97
CA LEU A 130 12.44 8.67 -2.64
C LEU A 130 12.73 7.31 -1.98
N PRO A 131 13.98 7.02 -1.58
CA PRO A 131 14.30 5.73 -0.96
C PRO A 131 13.49 5.51 0.32
N ARG A 132 12.91 4.31 0.52
CA ARG A 132 12.12 3.95 1.71
C ARG A 132 12.80 4.32 3.03
N ARG A 133 14.12 4.12 3.10
CA ARG A 133 14.93 4.46 4.29
C ARG A 133 14.81 5.94 4.67
N ARG A 134 14.68 6.86 3.71
CA ARG A 134 14.49 8.30 3.99
C ARG A 134 13.13 8.56 4.63
N ILE A 135 12.08 7.91 4.13
CA ILE A 135 10.73 7.99 4.71
C ILE A 135 10.74 7.46 6.14
N ARG A 136 11.28 6.26 6.36
CA ARG A 136 11.38 5.66 7.70
C ARG A 136 12.18 6.51 8.67
N ASN A 137 13.31 7.07 8.23
CA ASN A 137 14.11 7.97 9.06
C ASN A 137 13.34 9.24 9.45
N TYR A 138 12.54 9.82 8.54
CA TYR A 138 11.68 10.95 8.89
C TYR A 138 10.67 10.52 9.97
N LEU A 139 9.95 9.42 9.75
CA LEU A 139 8.92 8.94 10.69
C LEU A 139 9.48 8.62 12.08
N ALA A 140 10.68 8.06 12.15
CA ALA A 140 11.33 7.70 13.41
C ALA A 140 11.72 8.91 14.27
N ASN A 141 11.93 10.07 13.64
CA ASN A 141 12.30 11.31 14.34
C ASN A 141 11.07 12.15 14.75
N LEU A 142 9.86 11.68 14.51
CA LEU A 142 8.64 12.40 14.88
C LEU A 142 8.48 12.44 16.42
N PRO A 143 8.08 13.59 17.00
CA PRO A 143 7.82 13.71 18.44
C PRO A 143 6.79 12.71 18.99
N GLN A 144 5.91 12.21 18.12
CA GLN A 144 4.85 11.26 18.45
C GLN A 144 5.33 9.81 18.56
N GLN A 145 6.59 9.49 18.22
CA GLN A 145 7.13 8.13 18.35
C GLN A 145 7.60 7.82 19.78
N PRO A 146 7.52 6.54 20.23
CA PRO A 146 8.18 6.10 21.47
C PRO A 146 9.67 6.42 21.45
N GLN A 147 10.29 6.56 22.63
CA GLN A 147 11.65 7.09 22.81
C GLN A 147 12.79 6.34 22.08
N ASP A 148 12.54 5.21 21.42
CA ASP A 148 13.54 4.51 20.59
C ASP A 148 13.18 4.48 19.09
N PRO A 149 13.56 5.53 18.34
CA PRO A 149 13.47 5.60 16.88
C PRO A 149 14.11 4.41 16.15
N SER A 150 15.17 3.84 16.69
CA SER A 150 15.93 2.76 16.03
C SER A 150 15.14 1.45 16.02
N SER A 151 14.45 1.16 17.13
CA SER A 151 13.53 0.02 17.24
C SER A 151 12.33 0.15 16.31
N ALA A 152 11.75 1.34 16.15
CA ALA A 152 10.63 1.58 15.24
C ALA A 152 11.01 1.36 13.76
N VAL A 153 12.18 1.86 13.33
CA VAL A 153 12.70 1.62 11.97
C VAL A 153 12.98 0.13 11.73
N SER A 154 13.57 -0.55 12.72
CA SER A 154 13.87 -1.98 12.65
C SER A 154 12.60 -2.83 12.53
N LEU A 155 11.54 -2.49 13.27
CA LEU A 155 10.25 -3.18 13.18
C LEU A 155 9.60 -3.00 11.80
N SER A 156 9.55 -1.77 11.30
CA SER A 156 9.02 -1.49 9.94
C SER A 156 9.81 -2.24 8.86
N HIS A 157 11.14 -2.30 9.01
CA HIS A 157 11.99 -3.08 8.13
C HIS A 157 11.68 -4.58 8.21
N THR A 158 11.49 -5.11 9.41
CA THR A 158 11.18 -6.54 9.63
C THR A 158 9.87 -6.93 8.97
N ILE A 159 8.79 -6.15 9.17
CA ILE A 159 7.48 -6.38 8.55
C ILE A 159 7.59 -6.37 7.02
N HIS A 160 8.30 -5.39 6.49
CA HIS A 160 8.56 -5.25 5.06
C HIS A 160 9.33 -6.46 4.49
N SER A 161 10.39 -6.90 5.17
CA SER A 161 11.19 -8.05 4.75
C SER A 161 10.39 -9.34 4.81
N ALA A 162 9.56 -9.54 5.85
CA ALA A 162 8.74 -10.73 6.01
C ALA A 162 7.78 -10.93 4.82
N ASN A 163 7.17 -9.83 4.33
CA ASN A 163 6.25 -9.89 3.20
C ASN A 163 6.92 -9.80 1.81
N SER A 164 8.20 -9.47 1.74
CA SER A 164 8.96 -9.37 0.47
C SER A 164 9.03 -10.71 -0.27
N GLY A 165 9.08 -11.83 0.48
CA GLY A 165 9.11 -13.17 -0.10
C GLY A 165 7.86 -13.52 -0.91
N PHE A 166 6.68 -13.01 -0.52
CA PHE A 166 5.44 -13.18 -1.28
C PHE A 166 5.45 -12.39 -2.59
N VAL A 167 6.16 -11.26 -2.65
CA VAL A 167 6.26 -10.44 -3.88
C VAL A 167 7.23 -11.06 -4.88
N HIS A 168 8.38 -11.55 -4.41
CA HIS A 168 9.43 -12.06 -5.28
C HIS A 168 9.36 -13.57 -5.53
N GLY A 169 8.42 -14.29 -4.90
CA GLY A 169 8.31 -15.73 -5.03
C GLY A 169 9.49 -16.46 -4.41
N ALA A 170 9.84 -16.10 -3.17
CA ALA A 170 10.89 -16.82 -2.45
C ALA A 170 10.45 -18.27 -2.19
N SER A 171 11.34 -19.23 -2.43
CA SER A 171 11.04 -20.66 -2.30
C SER A 171 10.38 -21.04 -0.95
N PRO A 172 10.84 -20.57 0.22
CA PRO A 172 10.17 -20.86 1.50
C PRO A 172 8.70 -20.42 1.53
N HIS A 173 8.38 -19.24 1.01
CA HIS A 173 7.01 -18.72 0.94
C HIS A 173 6.16 -19.50 -0.05
N ILE A 174 6.69 -19.87 -1.22
CA ILE A 174 5.96 -20.71 -2.20
C ILE A 174 5.64 -22.08 -1.60
N MET A 175 6.56 -22.66 -0.82
CA MET A 175 6.36 -23.96 -0.19
C MET A 175 5.23 -23.96 0.84
N ASP A 176 4.76 -22.79 1.33
CA ASP A 176 3.55 -22.73 2.15
C ASP A 176 2.31 -23.20 1.38
N MET A 177 2.32 -23.16 0.04
CA MET A 177 1.24 -23.70 -0.79
C MET A 177 1.23 -25.23 -0.91
N TYR A 178 2.25 -25.94 -0.38
CA TYR A 178 2.40 -27.38 -0.57
C TYR A 178 1.96 -28.15 0.68
N GLY A 179 1.06 -29.12 0.52
CA GLY A 179 0.55 -29.91 1.64
C GLY A 179 -0.54 -30.90 1.25
N GLY A 180 -1.25 -31.40 2.27
CA GLY A 180 -2.33 -32.39 2.09
C GLY A 180 -1.88 -33.85 2.09
N ASN A 181 -2.82 -34.75 1.80
CA ASN A 181 -2.58 -36.19 1.66
C ASN A 181 -3.42 -36.73 0.48
N PRO A 182 -2.81 -37.05 -0.68
CA PRO A 182 -1.38 -36.98 -0.97
C PRO A 182 -0.86 -35.52 -1.03
N PRO A 183 0.45 -35.28 -0.80
CA PRO A 183 1.02 -33.94 -0.83
C PRO A 183 1.04 -33.34 -2.24
N GLN A 184 0.53 -32.11 -2.39
CA GLN A 184 0.49 -31.39 -3.66
C GLN A 184 0.44 -29.87 -3.46
N TYR A 185 0.62 -29.11 -4.56
CA TYR A 185 0.42 -27.67 -4.56
C TYR A 185 -1.07 -27.29 -4.58
N HIS A 186 -1.45 -26.38 -3.69
CA HIS A 186 -2.77 -25.78 -3.62
C HIS A 186 -2.87 -24.54 -4.53
N ILE A 187 -2.93 -24.75 -5.84
CA ILE A 187 -2.91 -23.67 -6.85
C ILE A 187 -4.24 -22.89 -7.01
N HIS A 188 -5.32 -23.36 -6.39
CA HIS A 188 -6.65 -22.73 -6.43
C HIS A 188 -7.02 -22.09 -5.08
N GLY A 189 -6.02 -21.88 -4.22
CA GLY A 189 -6.23 -21.46 -2.84
C GLY A 189 -6.16 -22.62 -1.86
N MET A 190 -5.87 -22.25 -0.62
CA MET A 190 -5.58 -23.12 0.51
C MET A 190 -6.79 -23.34 1.42
N ALA A 191 -8.00 -23.06 0.93
CA ALA A 191 -9.22 -23.16 1.71
C ALA A 191 -9.37 -24.55 2.36
N GLY A 192 -9.63 -24.58 3.67
CA GLY A 192 -9.78 -25.82 4.43
C GLY A 192 -8.46 -26.51 4.83
N THR A 193 -7.30 -25.92 4.51
CA THR A 193 -6.01 -26.38 5.05
C THR A 193 -5.72 -25.72 6.41
N PRO A 194 -4.85 -26.31 7.26
CA PRO A 194 -4.44 -25.67 8.52
C PRO A 194 -3.83 -24.27 8.32
N ARG A 195 -3.06 -24.08 7.25
CA ARG A 195 -2.45 -22.79 6.91
C ARG A 195 -3.48 -21.70 6.67
N HIS A 196 -4.62 -22.03 6.07
CA HIS A 196 -5.68 -21.04 5.89
C HIS A 196 -6.20 -20.52 7.23
N GLU A 197 -6.37 -21.40 8.22
CA GLU A 197 -6.80 -20.97 9.57
C GLU A 197 -5.74 -20.11 10.28
N ASP A 198 -4.46 -20.44 10.13
CA ASP A 198 -3.36 -19.65 10.71
C ASP A 198 -3.41 -18.19 10.20
N HIS A 199 -3.61 -18.01 8.89
CA HIS A 199 -3.61 -16.69 8.23
C HIS A 199 -4.92 -15.90 8.36
N ARG A 200 -5.99 -16.47 8.94
CA ARG A 200 -7.24 -15.73 9.18
C ARG A 200 -7.08 -14.57 10.17
N TYR A 201 -6.06 -14.65 11.03
CA TYR A 201 -5.77 -13.63 12.04
C TYR A 201 -4.84 -12.52 11.53
N ASP A 202 -4.36 -12.62 10.29
CA ASP A 202 -3.49 -11.61 9.68
C ASP A 202 -4.27 -10.42 9.08
N LEU A 203 -5.61 -10.43 9.16
CA LEU A 203 -6.50 -9.36 8.69
C LEU A 203 -6.77 -8.29 9.74
#